data_AF-A0A109BP84-F1
#
_entry.id   AF-A0A109BP84-F1
#
_cell.length_a   1.000
_cell.length_b   1.000
_cell.length_c   1.000
_cell.angle_alpha   90.00
_cell.angle_beta   90.00
_cell.angle_gamma   90.00
#
_symmetry.space_group_name_H-M   'P 1'
#
loop_
_entity.id
_entity.type
_entity.pdbx_description
1 polymer ?
#
loop_
_entity_poly.entity_id
_entity_poly.type
_entity_poly.pdbx_seq_one_letter_code
_entity_poly.pdbx_strand_id
1 'polypeptide(L)'
;MDGVRNQSASAACSFGKAAGYVEMAVIGNRIPFELVHPKSYKTHFRIPSSPDRKTRKANARETAARLLPQVREHFAKTNDDAKAEAALLALYARNVLCAASK
;
A
#
# COMPACT_ATOMS: atom_id res chain seq x y z
N MET A 1 -10.92 22.10 -10.85
CA MET A 1 -11.25 21.02 -9.89
C MET A 1 -10.14 20.00 -9.98
N ASP A 2 -9.11 20.13 -9.14
CA ASP A 2 -7.93 19.27 -9.20
C ASP A 2 -8.24 17.92 -8.55
N GLY A 3 -8.86 17.03 -9.33
CA GLY A 3 -8.87 15.60 -9.01
C GLY A 3 -7.42 15.10 -8.94
N VAL A 4 -7.15 14.16 -8.01
CA VAL A 4 -5.86 13.48 -7.76
C VAL A 4 -4.68 14.04 -8.56
N ARG A 5 -3.89 14.94 -7.94
CA ARG A 5 -2.82 15.73 -8.59
C ARG A 5 -2.03 14.91 -9.63
N ASN A 6 -1.87 15.46 -10.83
CA ASN A 6 -1.14 14.87 -11.96
C ASN A 6 -1.81 13.61 -12.60
N GLN A 7 -3.15 13.51 -12.56
CA GLN A 7 -3.90 12.48 -13.27
C GLN A 7 -5.04 13.09 -14.11
N SER A 8 -5.43 12.41 -15.21
CA SER A 8 -6.61 12.80 -15.98
C SER A 8 -7.89 12.59 -15.18
N ALA A 9 -8.96 13.32 -15.55
CA ALA A 9 -10.28 13.15 -14.91
C ALA A 9 -10.79 11.70 -15.00
N SER A 10 -10.54 11.02 -16.12
CA SER A 10 -10.89 9.61 -16.31
C SER A 10 -10.12 8.67 -15.38
N ALA A 11 -8.83 8.93 -15.17
CA ALA A 11 -7.99 8.16 -14.25
C ALA A 11 -8.42 8.39 -12.78
N ALA A 12 -8.71 9.63 -12.40
CA ALA A 12 -9.22 9.96 -11.07
C ALA A 12 -10.58 9.31 -10.78
N CYS A 13 -11.50 9.31 -11.74
CA CYS A 13 -12.79 8.62 -11.62
C CYS A 13 -12.60 7.09 -11.49
N SER A 14 -11.70 6.51 -12.28
CA SER A 14 -11.42 5.07 -12.23
C SER A 14 -10.80 4.65 -10.89
N PHE A 15 -9.91 5.49 -10.34
CA PHE A 15 -9.36 5.31 -9.01
C PHE A 15 -10.47 5.36 -7.94
N GLY A 16 -11.35 6.35 -7.99
CA GLY A 16 -12.47 6.47 -7.04
C GLY A 16 -13.39 5.25 -7.06
N LYS A 17 -13.73 4.73 -8.25
CA LYS A 17 -14.52 3.49 -8.37
C LYS A 17 -13.82 2.29 -7.76
N ALA A 18 -12.52 2.11 -8.05
CA ALA A 18 -11.75 0.99 -7.52
C ALA A 18 -11.63 1.05 -5.99
N ALA A 19 -11.41 2.25 -5.42
CA ALA A 19 -11.40 2.45 -3.97
C ALA A 19 -12.76 2.10 -3.36
N GLY A 20 -13.86 2.57 -3.95
CA GLY A 20 -15.22 2.27 -3.49
C GLY A 20 -15.55 0.77 -3.53
N TYR A 21 -15.07 0.03 -4.53
CA TYR A 21 -15.26 -1.44 -4.56
C TYR A 21 -14.58 -2.14 -3.38
N VAL A 22 -13.37 -1.70 -3.01
CA VAL A 22 -12.64 -2.26 -1.86
C VAL A 22 -13.34 -1.90 -0.56
N GLU A 23 -13.72 -0.64 -0.38
CA GLU A 23 -14.45 -0.18 0.81
C GLU A 23 -15.76 -0.95 0.99
N MET A 24 -16.56 -1.09 -0.07
CA MET A 24 -17.80 -1.84 -0.03
C MET A 24 -17.59 -3.32 0.27
N ALA A 25 -16.56 -3.95 -0.28
CA ALA A 25 -16.25 -5.35 0.01
C ALA A 25 -15.91 -5.55 1.49
N VAL A 26 -15.12 -4.65 2.08
CA VAL A 26 -14.72 -4.72 3.48
C VAL A 26 -15.89 -4.42 4.42
N ILE A 27 -16.66 -3.36 4.15
CA ILE A 27 -17.87 -2.99 4.91
C ILE A 27 -18.92 -4.09 4.83
N GLY A 28 -19.19 -4.61 3.63
CA GLY A 28 -20.18 -5.67 3.40
C GLY A 28 -19.86 -6.97 4.13
N ASN A 29 -18.57 -7.27 4.32
CA ASN A 29 -18.11 -8.42 5.11
C ASN A 29 -17.92 -8.10 6.60
N ARG A 30 -18.26 -6.89 7.06
CA ARG A 30 -18.09 -6.43 8.45
C ARG A 30 -16.65 -6.58 8.96
N ILE A 31 -15.67 -6.41 8.08
CA ILE A 31 -14.26 -6.45 8.44
C ILE A 31 -13.87 -5.05 8.94
N PRO A 32 -13.39 -4.89 10.19
CA PRO A 32 -12.90 -3.60 10.67
C PRO A 32 -11.70 -3.15 9.85
N PHE A 33 -11.70 -1.89 9.43
CA PHE A 33 -10.59 -1.30 8.69
C PHE A 33 -10.37 0.16 9.08
N GLU A 34 -9.15 0.63 8.84
CA GLU A 34 -8.75 2.00 9.04
C GLU A 34 -8.02 2.49 7.78
N LEU A 35 -8.29 3.72 7.38
CA LEU A 35 -7.59 4.35 6.26
C LEU A 35 -6.23 4.85 6.72
N VAL A 36 -5.17 4.24 6.19
CA VAL A 36 -3.79 4.63 6.50
C VAL A 36 -3.19 5.42 5.35
N HIS A 37 -2.65 6.60 5.65
CA HIS A 37 -1.94 7.39 4.66
C HIS A 37 -0.61 6.72 4.24
N PRO A 38 -0.26 6.66 2.94
CA PRO A 38 0.95 5.96 2.50
C PRO A 38 2.26 6.44 3.13
N LYS A 39 2.33 7.74 3.47
CA LYS A 39 3.48 8.30 4.16
C LYS A 39 3.73 7.62 5.52
N SER A 40 2.69 7.24 6.25
CA SER A 40 2.79 6.71 7.61
C SER A 40 3.58 5.40 7.66
N TYR A 41 3.17 4.39 6.90
CA TYR A 41 3.88 3.10 6.90
C TYR A 41 5.24 3.18 6.18
N LYS A 42 5.37 4.01 5.13
CA LYS A 42 6.65 4.17 4.43
C LYS A 42 7.71 4.82 5.30
N THR A 43 7.32 5.81 6.11
CA THR A 43 8.20 6.40 7.13
C THR A 43 8.53 5.38 8.22
N HIS A 44 7.55 4.62 8.71
CA HIS A 44 7.77 3.59 9.72
C HIS A 44 8.81 2.55 9.29
N PHE A 45 8.73 2.03 8.06
CA PHE A 45 9.69 1.07 7.52
C PHE A 45 10.95 1.69 6.90
N ARG A 46 11.10 3.02 6.97
CA ARG A 46 12.21 3.78 6.39
C ARG A 46 12.45 3.42 4.91
N ILE A 47 11.38 3.28 4.14
CA ILE A 47 11.46 2.99 2.70
C ILE A 47 12.08 4.20 2.01
N PRO A 48 13.22 4.05 1.30
CA PRO A 48 13.88 5.18 0.65
C PRO A 48 12.94 5.83 -0.37
N SER A 49 12.76 7.14 -0.25
CA SER A 49 12.02 7.91 -1.24
C SER A 49 12.91 8.19 -2.45
N SER A 50 12.34 8.10 -3.65
CA SER A 50 13.02 8.45 -4.90
C SER A 50 12.06 9.23 -5.80
N PRO A 51 12.55 10.26 -6.52
CA PRO A 51 11.77 10.94 -7.55
C PRO A 51 11.43 10.01 -8.73
N ASP A 52 12.27 8.99 -8.98
CA ASP A 52 12.00 7.99 -10.01
C ASP A 52 10.96 6.96 -9.54
N ARG A 53 9.91 6.81 -10.35
CA ARG A 53 8.80 5.89 -10.09
C ARG A 53 9.27 4.44 -10.05
N LYS A 54 10.21 4.04 -10.92
CA LYS A 54 10.72 2.65 -10.98
C LYS A 54 11.52 2.32 -9.73
N THR A 55 12.39 3.23 -9.32
CA THR A 55 13.21 3.11 -8.10
C THR A 55 12.33 3.06 -6.86
N ARG A 56 11.32 3.94 -6.73
CA ARG A 56 10.38 3.91 -5.59
C ARG A 56 9.64 2.58 -5.46
N LYS A 57 9.27 1.97 -6.59
CA LYS A 57 8.63 0.65 -6.65
C LYS A 57 9.59 -0.48 -6.25
N ALA A 58 10.82 -0.44 -6.73
CA ALA A 58 11.87 -1.39 -6.34
C ALA A 58 12.17 -1.33 -4.84
N ASN A 59 12.29 -0.13 -4.26
CA ASN A 59 12.55 0.07 -2.83
C ASN A 59 11.48 -0.56 -1.95
N ALA A 60 10.21 -0.48 -2.36
CA ALA A 60 9.10 -1.13 -1.65
C ALA A 60 9.19 -2.65 -1.71
N ARG A 61 9.49 -3.23 -2.89
CA ARG A 61 9.67 -4.68 -3.06
C ARG A 61 10.85 -5.22 -2.25
N GLU A 62 11.99 -4.53 -2.30
CA GLU A 62 13.17 -4.91 -1.53
C GLU A 62 12.90 -4.85 -0.02
N THR A 63 12.23 -3.80 0.44
CA THR A 63 11.86 -3.68 1.86
C THR A 63 10.88 -4.79 2.27
N ALA A 64 9.88 -5.09 1.45
CA ALA A 64 8.95 -6.19 1.71
C ALA A 64 9.67 -7.54 1.76
N ALA A 65 10.56 -7.82 0.80
CA ALA A 65 11.36 -9.04 0.76
C ALA A 65 12.28 -9.20 1.98
N ARG A 66 12.83 -8.09 2.50
CA ARG A 66 13.65 -8.08 3.71
C ARG A 66 12.82 -8.33 4.98
N LEU A 67 11.64 -7.73 5.08
CA LEU A 67 10.79 -7.81 6.27
C LEU A 67 9.94 -9.09 6.33
N LEU A 68 9.65 -9.69 5.17
CA LEU A 68 8.82 -10.88 5.02
C LEU A 68 9.56 -11.95 4.20
N PRO A 69 10.69 -12.49 4.70
CA PRO A 69 11.51 -13.45 3.96
C PRO A 69 10.72 -14.71 3.56
N GLN A 70 9.73 -15.11 4.37
CA GLN A 70 8.89 -16.28 4.14
C GLN A 70 7.97 -16.19 2.91
N VAL A 71 7.75 -14.99 2.36
CA VAL A 71 6.91 -14.77 1.17
C VAL A 71 7.67 -13.98 0.09
N ARG A 72 9.00 -13.91 0.19
CA ARG A 72 9.86 -13.11 -0.70
C ARG A 72 9.65 -13.43 -2.17
N GLU A 73 9.41 -14.69 -2.50
CA GLU A 73 9.14 -15.17 -3.86
C GLU A 73 7.92 -14.51 -4.51
N HIS A 74 6.94 -14.07 -3.73
CA HIS A 74 5.78 -13.33 -4.23
C HIS A 74 6.08 -11.89 -4.66
N PHE A 75 7.30 -11.38 -4.40
CA PHE A 75 7.75 -10.04 -4.77
C PHE A 75 8.85 -10.04 -5.85
N ALA A 76 9.16 -11.21 -6.42
CA ALA A 76 10.29 -11.37 -7.34
C ALA A 76 10.11 -10.62 -8.67
N LYS A 77 8.88 -10.49 -9.18
CA LYS A 77 8.64 -9.85 -10.49
C LYS A 77 8.50 -8.34 -10.34
N THR A 78 8.88 -7.61 -11.40
CA THR A 78 8.73 -6.15 -11.47
C THR A 78 7.27 -5.68 -11.34
N ASN A 79 6.31 -6.52 -11.71
CA ASN A 79 4.88 -6.19 -11.60
C ASN A 79 4.28 -6.49 -10.22
N ASP A 80 5.03 -7.10 -9.30
CA ASP A 80 4.53 -7.45 -7.97
C ASP A 80 4.60 -6.28 -6.95
N ASP A 81 4.86 -5.05 -7.43
CA ASP A 81 4.93 -3.85 -6.57
C ASP A 81 3.66 -3.66 -5.72
N ALA A 82 2.48 -3.90 -6.29
CA ALA A 82 1.20 -3.74 -5.59
C ALA A 82 1.05 -4.76 -4.44
N LYS A 83 1.53 -6.00 -4.64
CA LYS A 83 1.53 -7.04 -3.60
C LYS A 83 2.50 -6.68 -2.48
N ALA A 84 3.67 -6.16 -2.82
CA ALA A 84 4.65 -5.70 -1.83
C ALA A 84 4.11 -4.54 -0.98
N GLU A 85 3.48 -3.53 -1.61
CA GLU A 85 2.85 -2.41 -0.90
C GLU A 85 1.69 -2.88 0.01
N ALA A 86 0.85 -3.81 -0.46
CA ALA A 86 -0.21 -4.39 0.36
C ALA A 86 0.33 -5.17 1.56
N ALA A 87 1.39 -5.97 1.37
CA ALA A 87 2.03 -6.73 2.43
C ALA A 87 2.67 -5.81 3.49
N LEU A 88 3.31 -4.72 3.05
CA LEU A 88 3.86 -3.70 3.95
C LEU A 88 2.77 -2.99 4.74
N LEU A 89 1.65 -2.64 4.10
CA LEU A 89 0.51 -2.02 4.79
C LEU A 89 -0.07 -2.95 5.87
N ALA A 90 -0.25 -4.24 5.56
CA ALA A 90 -0.71 -5.23 6.52
C ALA A 90 0.28 -5.40 7.69
N LEU A 91 1.58 -5.43 7.40
CA LEU A 91 2.63 -5.49 8.41
C LEU A 91 2.61 -4.26 9.33
N TYR A 92 2.37 -3.07 8.77
CA TYR A 92 2.24 -1.84 9.55
C TYR A 92 1.02 -1.87 10.47
N ALA A 93 -0.14 -2.28 9.96
CA ALA A 93 -1.35 -2.42 10.75
C ALA A 93 -1.14 -3.38 11.92
N ARG A 94 -0.47 -4.53 11.69
CA ARG A 94 -0.10 -5.48 12.74
C ARG A 94 0.81 -4.86 13.80
N ASN A 95 1.84 -4.12 13.38
CA ASN A 95 2.86 -3.61 14.29
C ASN A 95 2.41 -2.37 15.08
N VAL A 96 1.56 -1.53 14.51
CA VAL A 96 1.22 -0.21 15.07
C VAL A 96 -0.24 -0.14 15.52
N LEU A 97 -1.19 -0.53 14.66
CA LEU A 97 -2.61 -0.35 14.94
C LEU A 97 -3.15 -1.43 15.88
N CYS A 98 -2.78 -2.69 15.65
CA CYS A 98 -3.19 -3.80 16.49
C CYS A 98 -2.43 -3.83 17.83
N ALA A 99 -1.16 -3.41 17.83
CA ALA A 99 -0.36 -3.30 19.05
C ALA A 99 -0.83 -2.17 19.99
N ALA A 100 -1.44 -1.10 19.43
CA ALA A 100 -1.99 0.02 20.20
C ALA A 100 -3.40 -0.24 20.76
N SER A 101 -4.05 -1.34 20.38
CA SER A 101 -5.38 -1.76 20.90
C SER A 101 -5.28 -2.71 22.11
N LYS A 102 -4.15 -2.70 22.83
CA LYS A 102 -3.96 -3.36 24.13
C LYS A 102 -3.94 -2.32 25.23
#